data_AF-A0A9X4JVV7-F1
#
_entry.id   AF-A0A9X4JVV7-F1
#
_cell.length_a   1.000
_cell.length_b   1.000
_cell.length_c   1.000
_cell.angle_alpha   90.00
_cell.angle_beta   90.00
_cell.angle_gamma   90.00
#
_symmetry.space_group_name_H-M   'P 1'
#
loop_
_entity.id
_entity.type
_entity.pdbx_description
1 polymer ?
#
loop_
_entity_poly.entity_id
_entity_poly.type
_entity_poly.pdbx_seq_one_letter_code
_entity_poly.pdbx_strand_id
1 'polypeptide(L)'
;MIQVNLKRLLSKKEVSALIDEATCLINSPLMIKDLDGRVLLGDVGKDDLLKHPISIGDKVIGWVFGGEKANVLASLLSHLATVEYDKKILGRETLEKYKEITLIYDSAEKLAASLDPKEVAQLVVDEVKKVIKADYVSIMLMNEETSIFEILAAAGKEYYPKVSLRAGEGIVGCVVLTGKAEIVNDVFSDSRYVVRVYYDKLFEAGDNGNA
;
A
#
# COMPACT_ATOMS: atom_id res chain seq x y z
N MET A 1 6.61 2.87 26.18
CA MET A 1 5.96 4.19 26.32
C MET A 1 6.73 5.17 25.45
N ILE A 2 6.10 5.83 24.47
CA ILE A 2 6.80 6.84 23.65
C ILE A 2 7.15 7.99 24.58
N GLN A 3 8.44 8.30 24.71
CA GLN A 3 8.91 9.37 25.59
C GLN A 3 9.47 10.50 24.73
N VAL A 4 8.97 11.71 24.96
CA VAL A 4 9.66 12.92 24.52
C VAL A 4 10.74 13.20 25.55
N ASN A 5 11.98 13.25 25.08
CA ASN A 5 13.12 13.60 25.91
C ASN A 5 13.32 15.12 25.82
N LEU A 6 13.13 15.81 26.95
CA LEU A 6 13.22 17.26 27.01
C LEU A 6 14.59 17.77 26.55
N LYS A 7 15.69 17.13 26.96
CA LYS A 7 17.05 17.48 26.51
C LYS A 7 17.18 17.42 24.99
N ARG A 8 16.60 16.39 24.35
CA ARG A 8 16.62 16.22 22.89
C ARG A 8 15.72 17.23 22.16
N LEU A 9 14.65 17.69 22.81
CA LEU A 9 13.80 18.76 22.28
C LEU A 9 14.56 20.08 22.27
N LEU A 10 15.20 20.43 23.39
CA LEU A 10 15.98 21.65 23.56
C LEU A 10 17.23 21.70 22.65
N SER A 11 17.79 20.53 22.29
CA SER A 11 18.95 20.47 21.37
C SER A 11 18.60 20.72 19.90
N LYS A 12 17.31 20.83 19.53
CA LYS A 12 16.93 21.14 18.15
C LYS A 12 17.23 22.61 17.84
N LYS A 13 17.84 22.86 16.68
CA LYS A 13 18.27 24.21 16.26
C LYS A 13 17.15 25.25 16.34
N GLU A 14 15.96 24.90 15.86
CA GLU A 14 14.76 25.76 15.88
C GLU A 14 14.31 26.09 17.32
N VAL A 15 14.31 25.08 18.20
CA VAL A 15 13.89 25.24 19.60
C VAL A 15 14.91 26.07 20.38
N SER A 16 16.21 25.85 20.16
CA SER A 16 17.27 26.67 20.76
C SER A 16 17.14 28.13 20.36
N ALA A 17 16.93 28.42 19.07
CA ALA A 17 16.76 29.79 18.59
C ALA A 17 15.55 30.49 19.25
N LEU A 18 14.43 29.78 19.40
CA LEU A 18 13.24 30.31 20.10
C LEU A 18 13.50 30.57 21.58
N ILE A 19 14.30 29.73 22.24
CA ILE A 19 14.69 29.94 23.64
C ILE A 19 15.59 31.17 23.76
N ASP A 20 16.54 31.34 22.85
CA ASP A 20 17.44 32.50 22.84
C ASP A 20 16.66 33.81 22.62
N GLU A 21 15.74 33.83 21.65
CA GLU A 21 14.83 34.96 21.41
C GLU A 21 13.95 35.26 22.63
N ALA A 22 13.34 34.23 23.23
CA ALA A 22 12.51 34.40 24.41
C ALA A 22 13.32 34.91 25.61
N THR A 23 14.56 34.46 25.78
CA THR A 23 15.45 34.90 26.85
C THR A 23 15.80 36.38 26.71
N CYS A 24 16.09 36.84 25.48
CA CYS A 24 16.29 38.26 25.17
C CYS A 24 15.06 39.12 25.48
N LEU A 25 13.85 38.62 25.21
CA LEU A 25 12.59 39.37 25.44
C LEU A 25 12.17 39.41 26.91
N ILE A 26 12.42 38.34 27.66
CA ILE A 26 12.00 38.20 29.06
C ILE A 26 12.88 39.05 29.99
N ASN A 27 14.12 39.37 29.58
CA ASN A 27 15.08 40.23 30.29
C ASN A 27 15.24 39.87 31.78
N SER A 28 15.22 38.57 32.07
CA SER A 28 15.37 37.96 33.40
C SER A 28 16.18 36.67 33.24
N PRO A 29 16.97 36.27 34.25
CA PRO A 29 17.59 34.96 34.27
C PRO A 29 16.54 33.86 34.11
N LEU A 30 16.83 32.88 33.27
CA LEU A 30 15.99 31.71 33.02
C LEU A 30 16.82 30.45 33.19
N MET A 31 16.20 29.42 33.77
CA MET A 31 16.83 28.12 33.94
C MET A 31 15.82 27.01 33.65
N ILE A 32 16.23 26.03 32.84
CA ILE A 32 15.40 24.88 32.49
C ILE A 32 16.00 23.64 33.15
N LYS A 33 15.18 22.90 33.89
CA LYS A 33 15.56 21.62 34.50
C LYS A 33 14.68 20.49 34.01
N ASP A 34 15.25 19.28 33.96
CA ASP A 34 14.46 18.06 33.84
C ASP A 34 13.80 17.67 35.18
N LEU A 35 13.09 16.55 35.18
CA LEU A 35 12.45 16.00 36.38
C LEU A 35 13.44 15.56 37.45
N ASP A 36 14.67 15.20 37.06
CA ASP A 36 15.75 14.78 37.95
C ASP A 36 16.49 15.98 38.58
N GLY A 37 16.06 17.21 38.27
CA GLY A 37 16.66 18.45 38.74
C GLY A 37 17.95 18.82 38.03
N ARG A 38 18.32 18.11 36.95
CA ARG A 38 19.50 18.43 36.15
C ARG A 38 19.24 19.67 35.32
N VAL A 39 20.18 20.60 35.35
CA VAL A 39 20.12 21.81 34.53
C VAL A 39 20.37 21.44 33.08
N LEU A 40 19.38 21.73 32.23
CA LEU A 40 19.49 21.56 30.78
C LEU A 40 19.92 22.85 30.09
N LEU A 41 19.57 24.01 30.68
CA LEU A 41 19.84 25.34 30.13
C LEU A 41 19.78 26.39 31.25
N GLY A 42 20.61 27.44 31.19
CA GLY A 42 20.66 28.53 32.17
C GLY A 42 21.71 28.35 33.28
N ASP A 43 21.97 29.42 34.04
CA ASP A 43 22.93 29.44 35.15
C ASP A 43 22.23 29.51 36.52
N VAL A 44 22.89 29.02 37.57
CA VAL A 44 22.38 28.88 38.93
C VAL A 44 22.42 30.23 39.65
N GLY A 45 21.48 31.11 39.32
CA GLY A 45 21.18 32.29 40.13
C GLY A 45 20.41 31.87 41.39
N LYS A 46 21.00 32.06 42.57
CA LYS A 46 20.31 31.92 43.87
C LYS A 46 19.44 33.17 44.07
N ASP A 47 18.17 33.14 43.68
CA ASP A 47 17.12 33.98 44.27
C ASP A 47 15.75 33.41 43.89
N ASP A 48 14.67 33.92 44.50
CA ASP A 48 13.28 33.45 44.41
C ASP A 48 12.73 33.34 42.97
N LEU A 49 13.17 32.32 42.23
CA LEU A 49 12.69 32.03 40.88
C LEU A 49 11.37 31.25 40.95
N LEU A 50 10.32 31.79 40.34
CA LEU A 50 9.06 31.10 40.15
C LEU A 50 9.26 29.88 39.25
N LYS A 51 8.53 28.81 39.57
CA LYS A 51 8.62 27.51 38.90
C LYS A 51 7.41 27.29 38.01
N HIS A 52 7.65 27.14 36.71
CA HIS A 52 6.62 26.95 35.69
C HIS A 52 6.77 25.57 35.02
N PRO A 53 5.70 24.77 34.91
CA PRO A 53 5.77 23.40 34.39
C PRO A 53 5.91 23.34 32.87
N ILE A 54 6.71 22.39 32.38
CA ILE A 54 6.69 21.95 30.98
C ILE A 54 5.95 20.62 30.95
N SER A 55 4.81 20.56 30.26
CA SER A 55 3.87 19.43 30.34
C SER A 55 3.51 18.89 28.95
N ILE A 56 3.25 17.59 28.88
CA ILE A 56 2.57 16.94 27.75
C ILE A 56 1.27 16.35 28.32
N GLY A 57 0.12 16.95 27.98
CA GLY A 57 -1.13 16.69 28.70
C GLY A 57 -0.95 16.98 30.20
N ASP A 58 -1.34 16.03 31.05
CA ASP A 58 -1.20 16.13 32.51
C ASP A 58 0.19 15.76 33.04
N LYS A 59 1.09 15.30 32.16
CA LYS A 59 2.41 14.81 32.57
C LYS A 59 3.46 15.91 32.44
N VAL A 60 3.99 16.35 33.59
CA VAL A 60 5.16 17.24 33.62
C VAL A 60 6.41 16.48 33.18
N ILE A 61 7.20 17.07 32.28
CA ILE A 61 8.46 16.54 31.75
C ILE A 61 9.68 17.37 32.13
N GLY A 62 9.46 18.54 32.74
CA GLY A 62 10.51 19.42 33.23
C GLY A 62 9.93 20.76 33.69
N TRP A 63 10.82 21.70 34.01
CA TRP A 63 10.44 22.96 34.64
C TRP A 63 11.28 24.12 34.11
N VAL A 64 10.63 25.26 33.92
CA VAL A 64 11.28 26.56 33.68
C VAL A 64 11.26 27.34 34.99
N PHE A 65 12.42 27.85 35.40
CA PHE A 65 12.60 28.71 36.55
C PHE A 65 12.91 30.13 36.06
N GLY A 66 12.20 31.13 36.57
CA GLY A 66 12.35 32.53 36.17
C GLY A 66 11.33 33.44 36.85
N GLY A 67 11.28 34.71 36.46
CA GLY A 67 10.19 35.61 36.87
C GLY A 67 8.82 35.21 36.31
N GLU A 68 7.79 36.04 36.51
CA GLU A 68 6.42 35.76 36.04
C GLU A 68 6.35 35.47 34.53
N LYS A 69 7.11 36.23 33.73
CA LYS A 69 7.14 36.11 32.26
C LYS A 69 7.74 34.78 31.76
N ALA A 70 8.41 34.02 32.62
CA ALA A 70 8.96 32.71 32.26
C ALA A 70 7.88 31.65 31.99
N ASN A 71 6.64 31.90 32.43
CA ASN A 71 5.48 31.05 32.13
C ASN A 71 5.19 30.94 30.63
N VAL A 72 5.48 31.97 29.84
CA VAL A 72 5.27 31.99 28.39
C VAL A 72 6.21 30.97 27.73
N LEU A 73 7.48 30.97 28.14
CA LEU A 73 8.46 30.01 27.66
C LEU A 73 8.07 28.58 28.07
N ALA A 74 7.62 28.38 29.32
CA ALA A 74 7.15 27.07 29.77
C ALA A 74 5.95 26.56 28.96
N SER A 75 5.01 27.46 28.63
CA SER A 75 3.84 27.15 27.81
C SER A 75 4.23 26.81 26.37
N LEU A 76 5.14 27.58 25.77
CA LEU A 76 5.68 27.32 24.43
C LEU A 76 6.40 25.96 24.38
N LEU A 77 7.28 25.68 25.35
CA LEU A 77 7.98 24.41 25.44
C LEU A 77 7.02 23.23 25.65
N SER A 78 5.94 23.43 26.42
CA SER A 78 4.88 22.43 26.59
C SER A 78 4.17 22.12 25.27
N HIS A 79 3.82 23.17 24.51
CA HIS A 79 3.19 23.02 23.21
C HIS A 79 4.11 22.29 22.22
N LEU A 80 5.38 22.69 22.12
CA LEU A 80 6.38 22.04 21.25
C LEU A 80 6.61 20.58 21.65
N ALA A 81 6.63 20.29 22.95
CA ALA A 81 6.75 18.93 23.46
C ALA A 81 5.54 18.06 23.09
N THR A 82 4.34 18.64 23.13
CA THR A 82 3.09 17.98 22.74
C THR A 82 3.05 17.69 21.24
N VAL A 83 3.39 18.67 20.39
CA VAL A 83 3.47 18.47 18.93
C VAL A 83 4.48 17.38 18.57
N GLU A 84 5.66 17.36 19.21
CA GLU A 84 6.66 16.31 19.00
C GLU A 84 6.17 14.93 19.46
N TYR A 85 5.39 14.88 20.54
CA TYR A 85 4.79 13.66 21.04
C TYR A 85 3.76 13.09 20.06
N ASP A 86 2.83 13.93 19.62
CA ASP A 86 1.75 13.56 18.70
C ASP A 86 2.33 13.09 17.36
N LYS A 87 3.33 13.81 16.83
CA LYS A 87 4.03 13.42 15.60
C LYS A 87 4.64 12.02 15.70
N LYS A 88 5.22 11.67 16.85
CA LYS A 88 5.80 10.33 17.07
C LYS A 88 4.74 9.25 17.19
N ILE A 89 3.62 9.54 17.86
CA ILE A 89 2.50 8.60 17.95
C ILE A 89 1.95 8.31 16.56
N LEU A 90 1.58 9.36 15.82
CA LEU A 90 1.02 9.23 14.49
C LEU A 90 1.97 8.48 13.55
N GLY A 91 3.26 8.82 13.56
CA GLY A 91 4.27 8.12 12.76
C GLY A 91 4.38 6.63 13.10
N ARG A 92 4.26 6.27 14.38
CA ARG A 92 4.29 4.88 14.82
C ARG A 92 3.02 4.12 14.40
N GLU A 93 1.85 4.68 14.67
CA GLU A 93 0.57 4.08 14.29
C GLU A 93 0.50 3.86 12.78
N THR A 94 0.97 4.84 12.00
CA THR A 94 1.04 4.74 10.53
C THR A 94 1.97 3.62 10.09
N LEU A 95 3.16 3.50 10.71
CA LEU A 95 4.10 2.43 10.40
C LEU A 95 3.56 1.04 10.79
N GLU A 96 2.85 0.94 11.92
CA GLU A 96 2.20 -0.30 12.35
C GLU A 96 1.10 -0.70 11.35
N LYS A 97 0.26 0.25 10.92
CA LYS A 97 -0.76 0.03 9.88
C LYS A 97 -0.17 -0.37 8.53
N TYR A 98 0.92 0.28 8.12
CA TYR A 98 1.61 -0.07 6.88
C TYR A 98 2.11 -1.52 6.91
N LYS A 99 2.75 -1.94 8.01
CA LYS A 99 3.21 -3.33 8.18
C LYS A 99 2.06 -4.34 8.14
N GLU A 100 0.93 -4.02 8.77
CA GLU A 100 -0.27 -4.86 8.74
C GLU A 100 -0.79 -5.05 7.31
N ILE A 101 -0.90 -3.95 6.55
CA ILE A 101 -1.34 -3.98 5.14
C ILE A 101 -0.36 -4.78 4.28
N THR A 102 0.95 -4.53 4.40
CA THR A 102 1.97 -5.28 3.64
C THR A 102 1.87 -6.77 3.91
N LEU A 103 1.72 -7.19 5.17
CA LEU A 103 1.58 -8.61 5.52
C LEU A 103 0.34 -9.25 4.87
N ILE A 104 -0.79 -8.54 4.85
CA ILE A 104 -2.02 -9.00 4.20
C ILE A 104 -1.80 -9.13 2.69
N TYR A 105 -1.21 -8.13 2.05
CA TYR A 105 -0.91 -8.17 0.62
C TYR A 105 0.05 -9.30 0.26
N ASP A 106 1.17 -9.44 0.98
CA ASP A 106 2.16 -10.50 0.76
C ASP A 106 1.52 -11.89 0.90
N SER A 107 0.58 -12.05 1.84
CA SER A 107 -0.14 -13.31 2.04
C SER A 107 -1.15 -13.57 0.92
N ALA A 108 -1.90 -12.55 0.50
CA ALA A 108 -2.85 -12.65 -0.60
C ALA A 108 -2.14 -12.94 -1.94
N GLU A 109 -1.01 -12.29 -2.19
CA GLU A 109 -0.16 -12.54 -3.36
C GLU A 109 0.39 -13.97 -3.33
N LYS A 110 0.92 -14.44 -2.19
CA LYS A 110 1.40 -15.83 -2.07
C LYS A 110 0.28 -16.85 -2.21
N LEU A 111 -0.92 -16.58 -1.72
CA LEU A 111 -2.08 -17.46 -1.92
C LEU A 111 -2.52 -17.46 -3.39
N ALA A 112 -2.55 -16.30 -4.04
CA ALA A 112 -2.88 -16.19 -5.45
C ALA A 112 -1.82 -16.82 -6.36
N ALA A 113 -0.53 -16.69 -6.02
CA ALA A 113 0.59 -17.28 -6.74
C ALA A 113 0.78 -18.77 -6.44
N SER A 114 0.33 -19.24 -5.26
CA SER A 114 0.31 -20.66 -4.90
C SER A 114 -0.83 -21.42 -5.56
N LEU A 115 -1.82 -20.75 -6.12
CA LEU A 115 -2.83 -21.36 -6.97
C LEU A 115 -2.34 -21.25 -8.42
N ASP A 116 -2.11 -22.39 -9.08
CA ASP A 116 -1.79 -22.39 -10.51
C ASP A 116 -2.94 -21.66 -11.24
N PRO A 117 -2.68 -20.64 -12.08
CA PRO A 117 -3.72 -19.97 -12.86
C PRO A 117 -4.65 -20.95 -13.60
N LYS A 118 -4.13 -22.11 -13.99
CA LYS A 118 -4.94 -23.22 -14.54
C LYS A 118 -5.87 -23.83 -13.51
N GLU A 119 -5.43 -24.06 -12.28
CA GLU A 119 -6.27 -24.55 -11.19
C GLU A 119 -7.38 -23.55 -10.83
N VAL A 120 -7.05 -22.25 -10.78
CA VAL A 120 -8.05 -21.20 -10.54
C VAL A 120 -9.07 -21.16 -11.66
N ALA A 121 -8.62 -21.16 -12.92
CA ALA A 121 -9.51 -21.16 -14.07
C ALA A 121 -10.38 -22.42 -14.11
N GLN A 122 -9.83 -23.57 -13.75
CA GLN A 122 -10.58 -24.82 -13.69
C GLN A 122 -11.67 -24.76 -12.61
N LEU A 123 -11.36 -24.25 -11.42
CA LEU A 123 -12.34 -24.07 -10.35
C LEU A 123 -13.50 -23.16 -10.78
N VAL A 124 -13.19 -22.05 -11.47
CA VAL A 124 -14.23 -21.14 -11.98
C VAL A 124 -15.10 -21.83 -13.03
N VAL A 125 -14.51 -22.55 -13.99
CA VAL A 125 -15.26 -23.32 -15.00
C VAL A 125 -16.20 -24.33 -14.33
N ASP A 126 -15.72 -25.03 -13.32
CA ASP A 126 -16.49 -26.04 -12.58
C ASP A 126 -17.66 -25.41 -11.81
N GLU A 127 -17.48 -24.25 -11.17
CA GLU A 127 -18.56 -23.52 -10.50
C GLU A 127 -19.59 -22.96 -11.50
N VAL A 128 -19.14 -22.40 -12.63
CA VAL A 128 -20.04 -21.87 -13.66
C VAL A 128 -20.95 -22.97 -14.21
N LYS A 129 -20.43 -24.17 -14.46
CA LYS A 129 -21.24 -25.31 -14.94
C LYS A 129 -22.30 -25.79 -13.96
N LYS A 130 -22.14 -25.52 -12.65
CA LYS A 130 -23.18 -25.84 -11.65
C LYS A 130 -24.37 -24.88 -11.76
N VAL A 131 -24.13 -23.64 -12.20
CA VAL A 131 -25.14 -22.57 -12.25
C VAL A 131 -25.75 -22.40 -13.65
N ILE A 132 -24.93 -22.53 -14.69
CA ILE A 132 -25.33 -22.30 -16.08
C ILE A 132 -25.34 -23.64 -16.83
N LYS A 133 -26.49 -23.99 -17.41
CA LYS A 133 -26.61 -25.13 -18.33
C LYS A 133 -26.00 -24.75 -19.68
N ALA A 134 -24.68 -24.86 -19.78
CA ALA A 134 -23.92 -24.63 -21.00
C ALA A 134 -23.33 -25.95 -21.53
N ASP A 135 -23.37 -26.13 -22.86
CA ASP A 135 -22.72 -27.25 -23.54
C ASP A 135 -21.18 -27.13 -23.47
N TYR A 136 -20.68 -25.89 -23.51
CA TYR A 136 -19.25 -25.54 -23.46
C TYR A 136 -19.01 -24.31 -22.60
N VAL A 137 -17.96 -24.35 -21.80
CA VAL A 137 -17.43 -23.20 -21.04
C VAL A 137 -15.91 -23.22 -21.15
N SER A 138 -15.30 -22.06 -21.37
CA SER A 138 -13.85 -21.91 -21.33
C SER A 138 -13.43 -20.57 -20.74
N ILE A 139 -12.24 -20.55 -20.15
CA ILE A 139 -11.52 -19.35 -19.74
C ILE A 139 -10.27 -19.25 -20.60
N MET A 140 -10.10 -18.09 -21.24
CA MET A 140 -8.97 -17.78 -22.11
C MET A 140 -8.12 -16.69 -21.50
N LEU A 141 -6.81 -16.80 -21.67
CA LEU A 141 -5.83 -15.78 -21.30
C LEU A 141 -5.06 -15.36 -22.56
N MET A 142 -4.84 -14.06 -22.74
CA MET A 142 -4.00 -13.57 -23.83
C MET A 142 -2.53 -13.74 -23.46
N ASN A 143 -1.77 -14.41 -24.31
CA ASN A 143 -0.32 -14.44 -24.20
C ASN A 143 0.25 -13.10 -24.68
N GLU A 144 0.95 -12.37 -23.80
CA GLU A 144 1.46 -11.03 -24.11
C GLU A 144 2.54 -11.03 -25.20
N GLU A 145 3.35 -12.09 -25.29
CA GLU A 145 4.43 -12.19 -26.27
C GLU A 145 3.91 -12.48 -27.68
N THR A 146 2.92 -13.37 -27.79
CA THR A 146 2.38 -13.82 -29.08
C THR A 146 1.11 -13.08 -29.50
N SER A 147 0.46 -12.36 -28.57
CA SER A 147 -0.86 -11.74 -28.72
C SER A 147 -1.95 -12.74 -29.14
N ILE A 148 -1.80 -14.01 -28.77
CA ILE A 148 -2.74 -15.09 -29.06
C ILE A 148 -3.47 -15.48 -27.77
N PHE A 149 -4.77 -15.77 -27.86
CA PHE A 149 -5.53 -16.35 -26.76
C PHE A 149 -5.22 -17.83 -26.56
N GLU A 150 -4.83 -18.17 -25.34
CA GLU A 150 -4.62 -19.53 -24.87
C GLU A 150 -5.75 -19.92 -23.91
N ILE A 151 -6.26 -21.14 -24.05
CA ILE A 151 -7.32 -21.64 -23.17
C ILE A 151 -6.66 -22.17 -21.89
N LEU A 152 -7.03 -21.57 -20.76
CA LEU A 152 -6.47 -21.88 -19.45
C LEU A 152 -7.26 -23.00 -18.74
N ALA A 153 -8.57 -23.06 -18.97
CA ALA A 153 -9.45 -24.15 -18.55
C ALA A 153 -10.68 -24.23 -19.45
N ALA A 154 -11.26 -25.43 -19.61
CA ALA A 154 -12.48 -25.63 -20.38
C ALA A 154 -13.25 -26.89 -19.94
N ALA A 155 -14.56 -26.93 -20.19
CA ALA A 155 -15.41 -28.09 -19.95
C ALA A 155 -16.53 -28.20 -21.01
N GLY A 156 -16.83 -29.43 -21.47
CA GLY A 156 -17.80 -29.72 -22.55
C GLY A 156 -17.42 -30.99 -23.34
N LYS A 157 -18.28 -31.49 -24.24
CA LYS A 157 -18.03 -32.73 -25.02
C LYS A 157 -17.18 -32.45 -26.27
N GLU A 158 -16.07 -33.18 -26.46
CA GLU A 158 -15.12 -33.04 -27.58
C GLU A 158 -14.50 -31.63 -27.69
N TYR A 159 -13.65 -31.32 -26.72
CA TYR A 159 -12.76 -30.18 -26.83
C TYR A 159 -11.67 -30.47 -27.87
N TYR A 160 -11.80 -29.89 -29.06
CA TYR A 160 -10.72 -29.81 -30.04
C TYR A 160 -9.85 -28.59 -29.72
N PRO A 161 -8.56 -28.77 -29.41
CA PRO A 161 -7.73 -27.65 -28.98
C PRO A 161 -7.32 -26.78 -30.18
N LYS A 162 -7.15 -25.49 -29.91
CA LYS A 162 -6.39 -24.47 -30.67
C LYS A 162 -7.17 -23.65 -31.70
N VAL A 163 -8.17 -22.89 -31.24
CA VAL A 163 -8.49 -21.63 -31.92
C VAL A 163 -7.46 -20.59 -31.47
N SER A 164 -6.48 -20.29 -32.33
CA SER A 164 -5.55 -19.19 -32.13
C SER A 164 -6.20 -17.90 -32.61
N LEU A 165 -6.89 -17.20 -31.71
CA LEU A 165 -7.46 -15.87 -31.97
C LEU A 165 -6.52 -14.80 -31.43
N ARG A 166 -6.41 -13.69 -32.16
CA ARG A 166 -5.76 -12.46 -31.66
C ARG A 166 -6.79 -11.46 -31.16
N ALA A 167 -6.34 -10.42 -30.45
CA ALA A 167 -7.20 -9.29 -30.11
C ALA A 167 -7.82 -8.67 -31.38
N GLY A 168 -9.13 -8.43 -31.34
CA GLY A 168 -9.91 -7.96 -32.49
C GLY A 168 -10.30 -9.01 -33.53
N GLU A 169 -9.82 -10.26 -33.40
CA GLU A 169 -10.27 -11.37 -34.25
C GLU A 169 -11.42 -12.14 -33.60
N GLY A 170 -12.47 -12.38 -34.37
CA GLY A 170 -13.61 -13.12 -33.88
C GLY A 170 -14.45 -12.36 -32.86
N ILE A 171 -15.54 -12.99 -32.40
CA ILE A 171 -16.40 -12.44 -31.34
C ILE A 171 -15.57 -12.20 -30.06
N VAL A 172 -14.74 -13.18 -29.67
CA VAL A 172 -13.89 -13.10 -28.45
C VAL A 172 -12.91 -11.93 -28.53
N GLY A 173 -12.19 -11.77 -29.65
CA GLY A 173 -11.22 -10.69 -29.81
C GLY A 173 -11.88 -9.31 -29.76
N CYS A 174 -13.08 -9.14 -30.31
CA CYS A 174 -13.83 -7.90 -30.21
C CYS A 174 -14.29 -7.58 -28.77
N VAL A 175 -14.76 -8.59 -28.02
CA VAL A 175 -15.14 -8.42 -26.60
C VAL A 175 -13.93 -7.98 -25.78
N VAL A 176 -12.76 -8.57 -26.01
CA VAL A 176 -11.52 -8.19 -25.30
C VAL A 176 -11.09 -6.76 -25.62
N LEU A 177 -11.15 -6.33 -26.88
CA LEU A 177 -10.82 -4.95 -27.27
C LEU A 177 -11.76 -3.91 -26.65
N THR A 178 -13.06 -4.23 -26.57
CA THR A 178 -14.06 -3.28 -26.06
C THR A 178 -14.20 -3.30 -24.54
N GLY A 179 -13.78 -4.39 -23.89
CA GLY A 179 -13.95 -4.63 -22.45
C GLY A 179 -15.41 -4.80 -22.02
N LYS A 180 -16.34 -5.03 -22.96
CA LYS A 180 -17.78 -5.13 -22.69
C LYS A 180 -18.26 -6.56 -22.89
N ALA A 181 -18.92 -7.12 -21.86
CA ALA A 181 -19.55 -8.43 -21.95
C ALA A 181 -20.72 -8.41 -22.95
N GLU A 182 -20.90 -9.52 -23.67
CA GLU A 182 -21.84 -9.62 -24.78
C GLU A 182 -22.54 -10.99 -24.82
N ILE A 183 -23.83 -11.00 -25.21
CA ILE A 183 -24.60 -12.21 -25.51
C ILE A 183 -24.89 -12.21 -27.01
N VAL A 184 -24.44 -13.24 -27.72
CA VAL A 184 -24.70 -13.44 -29.14
C VAL A 184 -25.72 -14.56 -29.29
N ASN A 185 -26.96 -14.21 -29.67
CA ASN A 185 -28.07 -15.16 -29.72
C ASN A 185 -27.92 -16.21 -30.84
N ASP A 186 -27.34 -15.82 -31.97
CA ASP A 186 -26.99 -16.73 -33.07
C ASP A 186 -25.57 -16.43 -33.54
N VAL A 187 -24.65 -17.31 -33.14
CA VAL A 187 -23.23 -17.18 -33.44
C VAL A 187 -22.95 -17.35 -34.93
N PHE A 188 -23.69 -18.18 -35.66
CA PHE A 188 -23.42 -18.43 -37.09
C PHE A 188 -23.85 -17.25 -37.98
N SER A 189 -24.78 -16.44 -37.49
CA SER A 189 -25.26 -15.23 -38.18
C SER A 189 -24.46 -13.97 -37.82
N ASP A 190 -23.55 -14.03 -36.84
CA ASP A 190 -22.72 -12.90 -36.43
C ASP A 190 -21.60 -12.66 -37.45
N SER A 191 -21.44 -11.42 -37.93
CA SER A 191 -20.42 -11.06 -38.92
C SER A 191 -18.99 -11.21 -38.41
N ARG A 192 -18.80 -11.26 -37.09
CA ARG A 192 -17.52 -11.51 -36.43
C ARG A 192 -17.28 -13.01 -36.21
N TYR A 193 -18.20 -13.89 -36.59
CA TYR A 193 -17.97 -15.33 -36.45
C TYR A 193 -16.83 -15.80 -37.34
N VAL A 194 -15.88 -16.52 -36.75
CA VAL A 194 -14.70 -17.05 -37.44
C VAL A 194 -14.56 -18.54 -37.17
N VAL A 195 -14.49 -19.33 -38.24
CA VAL A 195 -14.16 -20.77 -38.18
C VAL A 195 -12.70 -20.92 -38.59
N ARG A 196 -11.79 -21.00 -37.61
CA ARG A 196 -10.38 -21.29 -37.87
C ARG A 196 -10.02 -22.64 -37.29
N VAL A 197 -10.26 -23.68 -38.08
CA VAL A 197 -9.78 -25.04 -37.81
C VAL A 197 -8.38 -25.16 -38.41
N TYR A 198 -7.36 -25.42 -37.60
CA TYR A 198 -6.05 -25.82 -38.11
C TYR A 198 -6.18 -27.21 -38.74
N TYR A 199 -6.14 -27.31 -40.06
CA TYR A 199 -5.59 -28.50 -40.71
C TYR A 199 -4.07 -28.42 -40.56
N ASP A 200 -3.48 -29.36 -39.81
CA ASP A 200 -2.03 -29.49 -39.74
C ASP A 200 -1.46 -29.69 -41.14
N LYS A 201 -0.55 -28.79 -41.56
CA LYS A 201 0.38 -29.01 -42.68
C LYS A 201 1.45 -30.05 -42.29
N LEU A 202 1.05 -31.26 -41.92
CA LEU A 202 1.97 -32.37 -41.61
C LEU A 202 1.97 -33.49 -42.67
N PHE A 203 1.36 -33.31 -43.85
CA PHE A 203 1.40 -34.30 -44.94
C PHE A 203 1.95 -33.78 -46.28
N GLU A 204 2.79 -32.73 -46.28
CA GLU A 204 3.56 -32.34 -47.47
C GLU A 204 5.05 -32.14 -47.15
N ALA A 205 5.70 -33.21 -46.68
CA ALA A 205 7.15 -33.37 -46.85
C ALA A 205 7.55 -34.82 -46.49
N GLY A 206 7.68 -35.68 -47.50
CA GLY A 206 8.47 -36.90 -47.36
C GLY A 206 7.81 -38.22 -47.79
N ASP A 207 7.13 -38.26 -48.94
CA ASP A 207 7.19 -39.47 -49.77
C ASP A 207 8.05 -39.15 -51.00
N ASN A 208 9.35 -39.00 -50.74
CA ASN A 208 10.35 -39.08 -51.80
C ASN A 208 10.54 -40.56 -52.10
N GLY A 209 10.06 -40.98 -53.27
CA GLY A 209 10.29 -42.32 -53.79
C GLY A 209 11.76 -42.73 -53.71
N ASN A 210 11.99 -43.90 -53.12
CA ASN A 210 13.08 -44.78 -53.49
C ASN A 210 12.89 -46.16 -52.82
N ALA A 211 12.26 -47.07 -53.56
CA ALA A 211 12.65 -48.47 -53.80
C ALA A 211 11.47 -49.26 -54.37
#